data_AF-A0A2W5ET45-F1
#
_entry.id   AF-A0A2W5ET45-F1
#
_cell.length_a   1.000
_cell.length_b   1.000
_cell.length_c   1.000
_cell.angle_alpha   90.00
_cell.angle_beta   90.00
_cell.angle_gamma   90.00
#
_symmetry.space_group_name_H-M   'P 1'
#
loop_
_entity.id
_entity.type
_entity.pdbx_description
1 polymer ?
#
loop_
_entity_poly.entity_id
_entity_poly.type
_entity_poly.pdbx_seq_one_letter_code
_entity_poly.pdbx_strand_id
1 'polypeptide(L)'
;MKIIKYISFFIYSLILLSANAQQDTVRYVGSTLSNVDYHHGELTPVVGVHNIQVFRANREHPEWTGGMNWTYNHQPMLVFWNNQFYLHFLSDPVGEHIPPGATYIISSKDGYSWTDPKTLFPEYNVPDGYSKKDIPERAKNLKAVMHQRVGFYVSKKGKLLAQGFYGVALNAKDDPNDGNGIGRVVREINKNGSFGPIYFLRYNHGFNEKNTDFPFYKASKDKNFITACEEILSNPLQTQQWVEEADRDDPLITIKKQFKAFNYYHLLNGNVVGLWKYALTSISKDQGHSWEYNPTRAPGFVNANAKIWGQRTLSGKYITVCNPSEYRWPLALSTSKDGLVYDDLLLVNGEITSMRYGGNYKSYGPQYVRGIQEGNGIPPDQKSWVVYSVNKEDIWAASIPKIISDSVTENVNDVFSEMKDNVELSQWNIYSPLWAKAQIEKVNGKKVLALHDYDPFDFAKVDRVVPESNHVKLDFTITPQQSDFGLLEIEIQNAQNLPAVRISFDSTGEIITKAGYRNKGLGKYEKGKPYRFEIDLNTKTRFYTVSINGAKPSNNLLFAPIAKVHHVTFRTGAARHFPDADTPTDQSYDLPNAGEKTKEAIYYIDYFKSEKL
;
A
#
# COMPACT_ATOMS: atom_id res chain seq x y z
N MET A 1 58.61 -2.57 -0.70
CA MET A 1 58.03 -2.62 0.67
C MET A 1 57.17 -1.41 1.06
N LYS A 2 57.44 -0.17 0.61
CA LYS A 2 56.57 0.99 0.94
C LYS A 2 55.17 0.95 0.28
N ILE A 3 55.07 0.50 -0.97
CA ILE A 3 53.79 0.44 -1.73
C ILE A 3 52.80 -0.59 -1.16
N ILE A 4 53.27 -1.73 -0.65
CA ILE A 4 52.42 -2.77 -0.03
C ILE A 4 51.81 -2.27 1.29
N LYS A 5 52.53 -1.43 2.07
CA LYS A 5 51.99 -0.81 3.29
C LYS A 5 50.83 0.15 2.98
N TYR A 6 50.89 0.93 1.89
CA TYR A 6 49.80 1.83 1.52
C TYR A 6 48.57 1.08 1.01
N ILE A 7 48.75 -0.01 0.24
CA ILE A 7 47.65 -0.84 -0.25
C ILE A 7 46.97 -1.59 0.91
N SER A 8 47.73 -2.17 1.85
CA SER A 8 47.15 -2.79 3.05
C SER A 8 46.46 -1.77 3.96
N PHE A 9 46.98 -0.56 4.10
CA PHE A 9 46.33 0.50 4.90
C PHE A 9 45.03 1.00 4.25
N PHE A 10 45.00 1.11 2.92
CA PHE A 10 43.81 1.50 2.16
C PHE A 10 42.71 0.43 2.24
N ILE A 11 43.07 -0.85 2.09
CA ILE A 11 42.16 -2.00 2.23
C ILE A 11 41.63 -2.11 3.67
N TYR A 12 42.49 -1.93 4.69
CA TYR A 12 42.04 -1.89 6.09
C TYR A 12 41.09 -0.73 6.38
N SER A 13 41.32 0.47 5.80
CA SER A 13 40.40 1.60 5.96
C SER A 13 39.04 1.36 5.30
N LEU A 14 39.00 0.71 4.14
CA LEU A 14 37.75 0.33 3.47
C LEU A 14 36.96 -0.73 4.24
N ILE A 15 37.66 -1.72 4.84
CA ILE A 15 37.02 -2.75 5.68
C ILE A 15 36.49 -2.15 6.98
N LEU A 16 37.23 -1.25 7.63
CA LEU A 16 36.79 -0.58 8.86
C LEU A 16 35.61 0.38 8.63
N LEU A 17 35.61 1.13 7.52
CA LEU A 17 34.48 2.00 7.15
C LEU A 17 33.22 1.19 6.82
N SER A 18 33.36 0.03 6.17
CA SER A 18 32.23 -0.86 5.86
C SER A 18 31.68 -1.55 7.11
N ALA A 19 32.54 -1.96 8.05
CA ALA A 19 32.14 -2.56 9.31
C ALA A 19 31.44 -1.56 10.26
N ASN A 20 31.90 -0.31 10.31
CA ASN A 20 31.24 0.75 11.10
C ASN A 20 29.88 1.15 10.50
N ALA A 21 29.78 1.26 9.17
CA ALA A 21 28.49 1.49 8.50
C ALA A 21 27.47 0.37 8.78
N GLN A 22 27.93 -0.88 8.99
CA GLN A 22 27.07 -2.01 9.33
C GLN A 22 26.49 -1.94 10.76
N GLN A 23 27.10 -1.16 11.66
CA GLN A 23 26.66 -1.02 13.07
C GLN A 23 25.83 0.25 13.34
N ASP A 24 26.02 1.33 12.56
CA ASP A 24 25.46 2.66 12.87
C ASP A 24 24.37 3.14 11.90
N THR A 25 23.86 2.27 11.02
CA THR A 25 22.74 2.57 10.12
C THR A 25 21.57 1.59 10.31
N VAL A 26 20.48 1.85 9.59
CA VAL A 26 19.29 0.99 9.54
C VAL A 26 19.70 -0.45 9.18
N ARG A 27 19.22 -1.40 9.98
CA ARG A 27 19.44 -2.83 9.77
C ARG A 27 18.26 -3.65 10.30
N TYR A 28 18.03 -4.78 9.67
CA TYR A 28 17.12 -5.80 10.14
C TYR A 28 17.94 -6.91 10.81
N VAL A 29 17.59 -7.23 12.06
CA VAL A 29 18.25 -8.26 12.88
C VAL A 29 17.29 -9.39 13.28
N GLY A 30 16.03 -9.31 12.86
CA GLY A 30 15.07 -10.39 13.05
C GLY A 30 15.41 -11.60 12.17
N SER A 31 14.75 -12.73 12.45
CA SER A 31 14.94 -13.99 11.73
C SER A 31 13.77 -14.37 10.82
N THR A 32 12.69 -13.58 10.82
CA THR A 32 11.50 -13.84 10.01
C THR A 32 11.77 -13.46 8.56
N LEU A 33 11.45 -14.38 7.63
CA LEU A 33 11.60 -14.20 6.20
C LEU A 33 10.25 -14.38 5.52
N SER A 34 10.03 -13.65 4.43
CA SER A 34 8.83 -13.79 3.61
C SER A 34 9.00 -14.96 2.63
N ASN A 35 8.03 -15.87 2.60
CA ASN A 35 7.97 -16.95 1.62
C ASN A 35 7.31 -16.49 0.32
N VAL A 36 8.05 -16.51 -0.79
CA VAL A 36 7.58 -15.95 -2.08
C VAL A 36 6.44 -16.74 -2.72
N ASP A 37 6.29 -18.02 -2.37
CA ASP A 37 5.24 -18.90 -2.91
C ASP A 37 3.84 -18.55 -2.39
N TYR A 38 3.75 -17.69 -1.37
CA TYR A 38 2.50 -17.23 -0.78
C TYR A 38 2.38 -15.71 -0.94
N HIS A 39 1.23 -15.22 -1.41
CA HIS A 39 0.99 -13.77 -1.55
C HIS A 39 1.16 -13.02 -0.23
N HIS A 40 0.80 -13.65 0.89
CA HIS A 40 0.95 -13.14 2.25
C HIS A 40 2.33 -13.40 2.88
N GLY A 41 3.25 -14.04 2.17
CA GLY A 41 4.62 -14.27 2.63
C GLY A 41 4.78 -15.21 3.83
N GLU A 42 3.72 -15.93 4.22
CA GLU A 42 3.61 -16.62 5.52
C GLU A 42 3.86 -15.70 6.75
N LEU A 43 3.65 -14.39 6.59
CA LEU A 43 3.89 -13.39 7.64
C LEU A 43 2.66 -13.22 8.55
N THR A 44 2.89 -13.11 9.85
CA THR A 44 1.82 -12.85 10.83
C THR A 44 1.19 -11.47 10.61
N PRO A 45 -0.14 -11.35 10.51
CA PRO A 45 -0.81 -10.05 10.36
C PRO A 45 -0.67 -9.16 11.59
N VAL A 46 -0.46 -7.87 11.34
CA VAL A 46 -0.59 -6.85 12.40
C VAL A 46 -2.06 -6.67 12.73
N VAL A 47 -2.43 -6.88 13.99
CA VAL A 47 -3.81 -6.77 14.48
C VAL A 47 -4.37 -5.38 14.16
N GLY A 48 -5.54 -5.33 13.51
CA GLY A 48 -6.29 -4.08 13.27
C GLY A 48 -5.85 -3.27 12.05
N VAL A 49 -5.08 -3.86 11.13
CA VAL A 49 -4.75 -3.21 9.85
C VAL A 49 -5.97 -3.22 8.93
N HIS A 50 -6.29 -2.06 8.36
CA HIS A 50 -7.36 -1.93 7.38
C HIS A 50 -6.76 -1.53 6.02
N ASN A 51 -6.91 -2.38 5.01
CA ASN A 51 -6.56 -2.13 3.62
C ASN A 51 -7.82 -1.74 2.84
N ILE A 52 -7.84 -0.50 2.34
CA ILE A 52 -8.99 0.11 1.70
C ILE A 52 -8.61 0.46 0.26
N GLN A 53 -9.36 -0.06 -0.72
CA GLN A 53 -9.20 0.39 -2.10
C GLN A 53 -9.83 1.78 -2.22
N VAL A 54 -9.08 2.73 -2.76
CA VAL A 54 -9.50 4.14 -2.85
C VAL A 54 -9.73 4.57 -4.29
N PHE A 55 -9.22 3.80 -5.25
CA PHE A 55 -9.53 3.92 -6.67
C PHE A 55 -9.44 2.54 -7.32
N ARG A 56 -10.48 2.16 -8.08
CA ARG A 56 -10.54 0.92 -8.88
C ARG A 56 -10.59 1.30 -10.35
N ALA A 57 -9.59 0.90 -11.14
CA ALA A 57 -9.56 1.22 -12.57
C ALA A 57 -10.68 0.51 -13.35
N ASN A 58 -11.29 1.23 -14.29
CA ASN A 58 -12.29 0.72 -15.21
C ASN A 58 -12.26 1.55 -16.50
N ARG A 59 -11.92 0.95 -17.65
CA ARG A 59 -11.87 1.69 -18.92
C ARG A 59 -13.21 1.64 -19.65
N GLU A 60 -13.93 0.55 -19.52
CA GLU A 60 -15.22 0.28 -20.18
C GLU A 60 -16.33 1.15 -19.58
N HIS A 61 -16.26 1.44 -18.28
CA HIS A 61 -17.24 2.22 -17.53
C HIS A 61 -16.61 3.38 -16.75
N PRO A 62 -16.11 4.43 -17.43
CA PRO A 62 -15.54 5.60 -16.77
C PRO A 62 -16.52 6.30 -15.82
N GLU A 63 -17.83 6.20 -16.06
CA GLU A 63 -18.86 6.74 -15.19
C GLU A 63 -18.89 6.09 -13.79
N TRP A 64 -18.29 4.91 -13.63
CA TRP A 64 -18.14 4.23 -12.33
C TRP A 64 -16.83 4.59 -11.61
N THR A 65 -15.98 5.41 -12.23
CA THR A 65 -14.64 5.78 -11.75
C THR A 65 -14.42 7.30 -11.78
N GLY A 66 -15.48 8.08 -11.61
CA GLY A 66 -15.42 9.55 -11.59
C GLY A 66 -15.10 10.18 -12.95
N GLY A 67 -15.38 9.46 -14.05
CA GLY A 67 -15.11 9.88 -15.43
C GLY A 67 -13.74 9.45 -15.98
N MET A 68 -12.92 8.75 -15.18
CA MET A 68 -11.55 8.40 -15.54
C MET A 68 -11.47 6.98 -16.15
N ASN A 69 -11.04 6.87 -17.42
CA ASN A 69 -10.88 5.59 -18.12
C ASN A 69 -9.43 5.08 -18.22
N TRP A 70 -8.52 5.59 -17.39
CA TRP A 70 -7.09 5.24 -17.43
C TRP A 70 -6.78 4.09 -16.47
N THR A 71 -5.99 3.12 -16.92
CA THR A 71 -5.79 1.84 -16.21
C THR A 71 -4.34 1.57 -15.81
N TYR A 72 -3.42 2.49 -16.11
CA TYR A 72 -2.14 2.58 -15.42
C TYR A 72 -2.25 3.67 -14.36
N ASN A 73 -2.24 3.30 -13.09
CA ASN A 73 -2.38 4.22 -11.95
C ASN A 73 -1.34 3.85 -10.91
N HIS A 74 -0.43 4.78 -10.61
CA HIS A 74 0.74 4.42 -9.83
C HIS A 74 1.28 5.59 -8.99
N GLN A 75 2.28 5.28 -8.18
CA GLN A 75 3.08 6.25 -7.45
C GLN A 75 2.24 7.21 -6.57
N PRO A 76 1.42 6.67 -5.66
CA PRO A 76 0.60 7.51 -4.79
C PRO A 76 1.44 8.28 -3.77
N MET A 77 0.94 9.46 -3.39
CA MET A 77 1.49 10.35 -2.36
C MET A 77 0.36 10.71 -1.39
N LEU A 78 0.68 10.91 -0.11
CA LEU A 78 -0.32 11.19 0.93
C LEU A 78 0.08 12.39 1.80
N VAL A 79 -0.90 13.21 2.15
CA VAL A 79 -0.80 14.31 3.13
C VAL A 79 -2.08 14.37 3.97
N PHE A 80 -1.98 14.79 5.22
CA PHE A 80 -3.14 15.15 6.03
C PHE A 80 -3.12 16.65 6.32
N TRP A 81 -4.10 17.39 5.79
CA TRP A 81 -4.12 18.83 5.94
C TRP A 81 -5.55 19.35 6.03
N ASN A 82 -5.78 20.28 6.95
CA ASN A 82 -7.09 20.91 7.16
C ASN A 82 -8.22 19.88 7.37
N ASN A 83 -7.99 18.91 8.28
CA ASN A 83 -8.91 17.82 8.63
C ASN A 83 -9.30 16.90 7.46
N GLN A 84 -8.38 16.72 6.50
CA GLN A 84 -8.63 15.94 5.30
C GLN A 84 -7.34 15.24 4.84
N PHE A 85 -7.45 13.97 4.47
CA PHE A 85 -6.47 13.29 3.66
C PHE A 85 -6.57 13.79 2.22
N TYR A 86 -5.43 14.10 1.61
CA TYR A 86 -5.29 14.25 0.17
C TYR A 86 -4.31 13.21 -0.33
N LEU A 87 -4.74 12.47 -1.35
CA LEU A 87 -3.94 11.46 -2.01
C LEU A 87 -3.90 11.79 -3.48
N HIS A 88 -2.71 11.98 -4.04
CA HIS A 88 -2.56 12.09 -5.48
C HIS A 88 -1.74 10.92 -6.04
N PHE A 89 -2.02 10.54 -7.27
CA PHE A 89 -1.33 9.48 -8.01
C PHE A 89 -1.20 9.91 -9.46
N LEU A 90 -0.15 9.44 -10.13
CA LEU A 90 0.00 9.65 -11.57
C LEU A 90 -0.72 8.54 -12.33
N SER A 91 -1.08 8.84 -13.56
CA SER A 91 -1.76 7.91 -14.43
C SER A 91 -1.42 8.17 -15.89
N ASP A 92 -1.51 7.11 -16.68
CA ASP A 92 -1.41 7.05 -18.13
C ASP A 92 -2.56 6.13 -18.62
N PRO A 93 -3.04 6.25 -19.87
CA PRO A 93 -4.21 5.49 -20.34
C PRO A 93 -4.11 3.98 -20.16
N VAL A 94 -2.93 3.40 -20.44
CA VAL A 94 -2.76 1.94 -20.58
C VAL A 94 -1.56 1.39 -19.82
N GLY A 95 -0.42 2.09 -19.80
CA GLY A 95 0.84 1.53 -19.32
C GLY A 95 1.87 2.62 -19.03
N GLU A 96 2.94 2.23 -18.34
CA GLU A 96 4.00 3.13 -17.90
C GLU A 96 4.69 3.78 -19.11
N HIS A 97 4.84 5.10 -19.05
CA HIS A 97 5.52 5.93 -20.05
C HIS A 97 4.79 5.96 -21.41
N ILE A 98 3.50 5.63 -21.43
CA ILE A 98 2.68 5.69 -22.63
C ILE A 98 1.80 6.95 -22.55
N PRO A 99 2.20 8.05 -23.20
CA PRO A 99 1.49 9.32 -23.07
C PRO A 99 0.05 9.25 -23.61
N PRO A 100 -0.84 10.16 -23.20
CA PRO A 100 -0.60 11.28 -22.25
C PRO A 100 -0.47 10.85 -20.79
N GLY A 101 0.38 11.52 -20.03
CA GLY A 101 0.44 11.40 -18.57
C GLY A 101 -0.21 12.58 -17.85
N ALA A 102 -0.85 12.30 -16.72
CA ALA A 102 -1.48 13.30 -15.86
C ALA A 102 -1.38 12.86 -14.38
N THR A 103 -1.66 13.79 -13.46
CA THR A 103 -1.77 13.48 -12.03
C THR A 103 -3.18 13.78 -11.55
N TYR A 104 -3.77 12.79 -10.87
CA TYR A 104 -5.10 12.86 -10.28
C TYR A 104 -5.01 12.94 -8.77
N ILE A 105 -6.01 13.54 -8.14
CA ILE A 105 -6.11 13.68 -6.69
C ILE A 105 -7.51 13.27 -6.22
N ILE A 106 -7.53 12.53 -5.13
CA ILE A 106 -8.72 12.18 -4.36
C ILE A 106 -8.52 12.66 -2.92
N SER A 107 -9.62 12.83 -2.20
CA SER A 107 -9.58 13.26 -0.80
C SER A 107 -10.59 12.53 0.06
N SER A 108 -10.28 12.43 1.35
CA SER A 108 -11.13 11.75 2.34
C SER A 108 -11.04 12.46 3.70
N LYS A 109 -12.14 12.47 4.46
CA LYS A 109 -12.14 13.01 5.83
C LYS A 109 -11.71 11.97 6.86
N ASP A 110 -11.95 10.70 6.58
CA ASP A 110 -11.84 9.58 7.51
C ASP A 110 -10.81 8.52 7.07
N GLY A 111 -10.38 8.55 5.81
CA GLY A 111 -9.49 7.56 5.19
C GLY A 111 -10.23 6.33 4.63
N TYR A 112 -11.57 6.28 4.73
CA TYR A 112 -12.42 5.17 4.27
C TYR A 112 -13.33 5.58 3.12
N SER A 113 -13.89 6.78 3.17
CA SER A 113 -14.77 7.35 2.14
C SER A 113 -13.99 8.37 1.32
N TRP A 114 -13.73 8.07 0.05
CA TRP A 114 -12.92 8.89 -0.84
C TRP A 114 -13.78 9.53 -1.93
N THR A 115 -13.40 10.74 -2.35
CA THR A 115 -14.02 11.45 -3.47
C THR A 115 -13.57 10.87 -4.81
N ASP A 116 -14.36 11.13 -5.85
CA ASP A 116 -13.96 10.85 -7.23
C ASP A 116 -12.66 11.59 -7.62
N PRO A 117 -11.83 10.98 -8.48
CA PRO A 117 -10.58 11.58 -8.93
C PRO A 117 -10.82 12.92 -9.65
N LYS A 118 -10.02 13.92 -9.29
CA LYS A 118 -9.94 15.21 -9.99
C LYS A 118 -8.56 15.39 -10.58
N THR A 119 -8.48 15.99 -11.76
CA THR A 119 -7.18 16.34 -12.35
C THR A 119 -6.47 17.38 -11.49
N LEU A 120 -5.33 17.01 -10.92
CA LEU A 120 -4.46 17.90 -10.15
C LEU A 120 -3.49 18.63 -11.07
N PHE A 121 -2.83 17.88 -11.95
CA PHE A 121 -1.96 18.37 -13.01
C PHE A 121 -2.40 17.70 -14.33
N PRO A 122 -2.82 18.49 -15.33
CA PRO A 122 -3.37 17.97 -16.58
C PRO A 122 -2.27 17.46 -17.51
N GLU A 123 -2.67 16.91 -18.66
CA GLU A 123 -1.75 16.64 -19.77
C GLU A 123 -0.99 17.90 -20.19
N TYR A 124 0.24 17.73 -20.66
CA TYR A 124 1.10 18.84 -21.10
C TYR A 124 1.71 18.55 -22.47
N ASN A 125 1.82 19.55 -23.34
CA ASN A 125 2.37 19.39 -24.68
C ASN A 125 3.90 19.43 -24.64
N VAL A 126 4.56 18.42 -25.21
CA VAL A 126 5.99 18.50 -25.48
C VAL A 126 6.19 19.41 -26.69
N PRO A 127 7.09 20.41 -26.66
CA PRO A 127 7.34 21.26 -27.82
C PRO A 127 7.76 20.45 -29.05
N ASP A 128 7.10 20.72 -30.18
CA ASP A 128 7.44 20.08 -31.45
C ASP A 128 8.92 20.31 -31.79
N GLY A 129 9.57 19.25 -32.25
CA GLY A 129 11.00 19.24 -32.55
C GLY A 129 11.91 18.98 -31.35
N TYR A 130 11.38 18.88 -30.12
CA TYR A 130 12.16 18.39 -28.97
C TYR A 130 12.79 17.03 -29.29
N SER A 131 14.04 16.85 -28.90
CA SER A 131 14.82 15.64 -29.15
C SER A 131 15.75 15.35 -27.99
N LYS A 132 16.02 14.07 -27.75
CA LYS A 132 17.03 13.63 -26.78
C LYS A 132 18.29 13.17 -27.49
N LYS A 133 19.42 13.28 -26.79
CA LYS A 133 20.67 12.69 -27.25
C LYS A 133 20.49 11.17 -27.35
N ASP A 134 21.01 10.57 -28.42
CA ASP A 134 20.99 9.12 -28.65
C ASP A 134 19.59 8.50 -28.88
N ILE A 135 18.55 9.32 -29.06
CA ILE A 135 17.19 8.89 -29.45
C ILE A 135 16.86 9.53 -30.81
N PRO A 136 16.59 8.74 -31.87
CA PRO A 136 16.38 9.28 -33.22
C PRO A 136 15.04 10.01 -33.39
N GLU A 137 14.03 9.63 -32.61
CA GLU A 137 12.70 10.24 -32.66
C GLU A 137 12.73 11.70 -32.18
N ARG A 138 11.79 12.49 -32.71
CA ARG A 138 11.56 13.87 -32.28
C ARG A 138 10.10 14.05 -31.93
N ALA A 139 9.82 14.89 -30.95
CA ALA A 139 8.47 15.20 -30.55
C ALA A 139 7.71 15.84 -31.71
N LYS A 140 6.51 15.33 -31.98
CA LYS A 140 5.52 15.91 -32.89
C LYS A 140 4.13 15.58 -32.38
N ASN A 141 3.36 16.59 -31.96
CA ASN A 141 2.08 16.42 -31.28
C ASN A 141 2.15 15.45 -30.08
N LEU A 142 3.30 15.44 -29.38
CA LEU A 142 3.56 14.52 -28.28
C LEU A 142 3.08 15.12 -26.96
N LYS A 143 2.45 14.29 -26.11
CA LYS A 143 2.11 14.64 -24.73
C LYS A 143 3.21 14.17 -23.78
N ALA A 144 3.45 14.94 -22.73
CA ALA A 144 4.38 14.58 -21.67
C ALA A 144 3.85 13.39 -20.85
N VAL A 145 4.76 12.73 -20.14
CA VAL A 145 4.43 11.74 -19.11
C VAL A 145 4.74 12.36 -17.75
N MET A 146 3.89 12.12 -16.75
CA MET A 146 4.16 12.63 -15.40
C MET A 146 4.92 11.60 -14.55
N HIS A 147 5.83 12.08 -13.71
CA HIS A 147 6.54 11.25 -12.73
C HIS A 147 6.92 12.08 -11.51
N GLN A 148 6.80 11.54 -10.29
CA GLN A 148 7.12 12.25 -9.05
C GLN A 148 7.52 11.29 -7.93
N ARG A 149 8.60 11.57 -7.19
CA ARG A 149 8.86 10.89 -5.90
C ARG A 149 8.40 11.65 -4.67
N VAL A 150 7.94 12.89 -4.84
CA VAL A 150 7.38 13.74 -3.79
C VAL A 150 6.18 14.49 -4.33
N GLY A 151 5.14 14.59 -3.50
CA GLY A 151 3.85 15.09 -3.92
C GLY A 151 3.33 16.33 -3.21
N PHE A 152 3.66 16.47 -1.93
CA PHE A 152 3.04 17.48 -1.06
C PHE A 152 4.06 18.17 -0.19
N TYR A 153 3.78 19.42 0.13
CA TYR A 153 4.50 20.20 1.13
C TYR A 153 3.53 21.11 1.89
N VAL A 154 3.51 21.01 3.22
CA VAL A 154 2.81 21.97 4.08
C VAL A 154 3.81 23.02 4.53
N SER A 155 3.58 24.28 4.12
CA SER A 155 4.47 25.40 4.44
C SER A 155 4.41 25.79 5.90
N LYS A 156 5.42 26.56 6.36
CA LYS A 156 5.45 27.11 7.72
C LYS A 156 4.26 28.03 8.02
N LYS A 157 3.68 28.64 6.98
CA LYS A 157 2.46 29.46 7.05
C LYS A 157 1.17 28.65 6.84
N GLY A 158 1.26 27.33 6.80
CA GLY A 158 0.13 26.42 6.72
C GLY A 158 -0.53 26.31 5.36
N LYS A 159 0.13 26.74 4.26
CA LYS A 159 -0.36 26.49 2.89
C LYS A 159 0.00 25.07 2.46
N LEU A 160 -0.94 24.37 1.82
CA LEU A 160 -0.67 23.09 1.19
C LEU A 160 -0.29 23.30 -0.28
N LEU A 161 0.94 22.91 -0.63
CA LEU A 161 1.42 22.86 -2.00
C LEU A 161 1.43 21.41 -2.51
N ALA A 162 0.88 21.20 -3.69
CA ALA A 162 1.04 19.98 -4.46
C ALA A 162 2.14 20.16 -5.52
N GLN A 163 2.90 19.11 -5.81
CA GLN A 163 4.02 19.10 -6.74
C GLN A 163 3.84 18.02 -7.82
N GLY A 164 4.26 18.33 -9.04
CA GLY A 164 4.23 17.44 -10.19
C GLY A 164 5.47 17.58 -11.04
N PHE A 165 5.80 16.64 -11.91
CA PHE A 165 6.88 16.82 -12.88
C PHE A 165 6.49 16.21 -14.22
N TYR A 166 6.80 16.95 -15.29
CA TYR A 166 6.55 16.55 -16.68
C TYR A 166 7.88 16.09 -17.30
N GLY A 167 7.97 14.79 -17.55
CA GLY A 167 9.04 14.17 -18.33
C GLY A 167 8.63 13.96 -19.78
N VAL A 168 9.59 13.55 -20.61
CA VAL A 168 9.36 13.24 -22.02
C VAL A 168 9.75 11.80 -22.28
N ALA A 169 8.84 11.02 -22.88
CA ALA A 169 9.13 9.71 -23.44
C ALA A 169 8.84 9.77 -24.95
N LEU A 170 9.90 9.74 -25.77
CA LEU A 170 9.80 9.81 -27.23
C LEU A 170 9.34 8.49 -27.86
N ASN A 171 9.50 7.38 -27.15
CA ASN A 171 8.98 6.06 -27.50
C ASN A 171 8.73 5.24 -26.22
N ALA A 172 8.14 4.05 -26.34
CA ALA A 172 7.73 3.22 -25.20
C ALA A 172 8.88 2.70 -24.29
N LYS A 173 10.14 2.82 -24.74
CA LYS A 173 11.33 2.42 -23.98
C LYS A 173 12.14 3.60 -23.45
N ASP A 174 11.73 4.83 -23.79
CA ASP A 174 12.38 6.05 -23.34
C ASP A 174 12.03 6.32 -21.86
N ASP A 175 12.98 6.90 -21.13
CA ASP A 175 12.85 7.20 -19.71
C ASP A 175 12.45 8.69 -19.52
N PRO A 176 11.27 8.99 -18.96
CA PRO A 176 10.86 10.37 -18.68
C PRO A 176 11.63 11.02 -17.52
N ASN A 177 12.37 10.24 -16.72
CA ASN A 177 13.21 10.71 -15.61
C ASN A 177 14.72 10.58 -15.93
N ASP A 178 15.09 10.89 -17.16
CA ASP A 178 16.47 10.86 -17.66
C ASP A 178 17.26 12.17 -17.42
N GLY A 179 16.62 13.17 -16.80
CA GLY A 179 17.17 14.50 -16.57
C GLY A 179 17.05 15.45 -17.76
N ASN A 180 16.32 15.04 -18.81
CA ASN A 180 16.01 15.86 -19.98
C ASN A 180 14.52 16.19 -20.08
N GLY A 181 13.76 16.09 -18.98
CA GLY A 181 12.34 16.42 -18.95
C GLY A 181 12.05 17.91 -19.17
N ILE A 182 10.82 18.34 -18.91
CA ILE A 182 10.39 19.73 -19.09
C ILE A 182 10.62 20.52 -17.79
N GLY A 183 10.08 20.02 -16.69
CA GLY A 183 10.23 20.67 -15.39
C GLY A 183 9.21 20.24 -14.34
N ARG A 184 9.49 20.68 -13.11
CA ARG A 184 8.64 20.48 -11.94
C ARG A 184 7.63 21.61 -11.83
N VAL A 185 6.37 21.25 -11.64
CA VAL A 185 5.24 22.16 -11.42
C VAL A 185 4.75 22.11 -9.98
N VAL A 186 4.09 23.18 -9.56
CA VAL A 186 3.52 23.37 -8.23
C VAL A 186 2.19 24.11 -8.32
N ARG A 187 1.25 23.79 -7.43
CA ARG A 187 0.04 24.59 -7.21
C ARG A 187 -0.43 24.48 -5.76
N GLU A 188 -1.17 25.48 -5.30
CA GLU A 188 -1.78 25.45 -3.97
C GLU A 188 -3.09 24.67 -3.97
N ILE A 189 -3.33 23.89 -2.92
CA ILE A 189 -4.63 23.36 -2.55
C ILE A 189 -5.18 24.25 -1.44
N ASN A 190 -6.27 24.95 -1.74
CA ASN A 190 -6.90 25.89 -0.80
C ASN A 190 -7.71 25.14 0.27
N LYS A 191 -8.01 25.81 1.39
CA LYS A 191 -8.78 25.22 2.50
C LYS A 191 -10.15 24.69 2.11
N ASN A 192 -10.76 25.28 1.07
CA ASN A 192 -12.05 24.84 0.52
C ASN A 192 -11.93 23.69 -0.50
N GLY A 193 -10.73 23.13 -0.70
CA GLY A 193 -10.45 22.06 -1.66
C GLY A 193 -10.29 22.51 -3.11
N SER A 194 -10.42 23.82 -3.42
CA SER A 194 -10.13 24.35 -4.75
C SER A 194 -8.63 24.44 -5.02
N PHE A 195 -8.24 24.45 -6.28
CA PHE A 195 -6.84 24.53 -6.66
C PHE A 195 -6.46 25.91 -7.18
N GLY A 196 -5.38 26.49 -6.67
CA GLY A 196 -4.74 27.67 -7.26
C GLY A 196 -4.15 27.39 -8.64
N PRO A 197 -3.73 28.41 -9.41
CA PRO A 197 -3.10 28.21 -10.72
C PRO A 197 -1.84 27.34 -10.65
N ILE A 198 -1.52 26.68 -11.76
CA ILE A 198 -0.30 25.87 -11.92
C ILE A 198 0.85 26.78 -12.30
N TYR A 199 2.01 26.56 -11.67
CA TYR A 199 3.27 27.23 -12.00
C TYR A 199 4.40 26.23 -12.16
N PHE A 200 5.39 26.54 -12.98
CA PHE A 200 6.68 25.87 -12.89
C PHE A 200 7.42 26.31 -11.62
N LEU A 201 7.83 25.33 -10.81
CA LEU A 201 8.71 25.52 -9.66
C LEU A 201 10.18 25.51 -10.09
N ARG A 202 10.51 24.64 -11.06
CA ARG A 202 11.87 24.46 -11.56
C ARG A 202 11.85 23.89 -12.98
N TYR A 203 12.61 24.48 -13.89
CA TYR A 203 12.79 23.95 -15.24
C TYR A 203 13.96 22.98 -15.29
N ASN A 204 13.90 21.99 -16.18
CA ASN A 204 15.10 21.31 -16.65
C ASN A 204 15.84 22.18 -17.68
N HIS A 205 17.09 21.83 -17.95
CA HIS A 205 17.88 22.47 -19.01
C HIS A 205 17.13 22.49 -20.35
N GLY A 206 17.29 23.59 -21.10
CA GLY A 206 16.58 23.82 -22.36
C GLY A 206 15.17 24.41 -22.22
N PHE A 207 14.55 24.36 -21.04
CA PHE A 207 13.23 24.95 -20.78
C PHE A 207 13.32 26.24 -19.94
N ASN A 208 12.39 27.16 -20.18
CA ASN A 208 12.25 28.43 -19.47
C ASN A 208 10.87 29.07 -19.75
N GLU A 209 10.64 30.27 -19.22
CA GLU A 209 9.39 31.02 -19.37
C GLU A 209 8.97 31.30 -20.82
N LYS A 210 9.88 31.26 -21.80
CA LYS A 210 9.59 31.57 -23.20
C LYS A 210 9.09 30.36 -24.00
N ASN A 211 9.29 29.13 -23.50
CA ASN A 211 8.97 27.90 -24.21
C ASN A 211 8.19 26.89 -23.35
N THR A 212 7.47 27.39 -22.34
CA THR A 212 6.61 26.59 -21.47
C THR A 212 5.22 27.22 -21.30
N ASP A 213 4.21 26.39 -21.06
CA ASP A 213 2.79 26.78 -21.12
C ASP A 213 2.24 27.31 -19.78
N PHE A 214 2.95 27.07 -18.68
CA PHE A 214 2.61 27.60 -17.36
C PHE A 214 3.62 28.67 -16.93
N PRO A 215 3.19 29.70 -16.18
CA PRO A 215 4.10 30.71 -15.67
C PRO A 215 5.09 30.15 -14.64
N PHE A 216 6.25 30.79 -14.49
CA PHE A 216 7.16 30.50 -13.39
C PHE A 216 6.56 30.96 -12.05
N TYR A 217 6.81 30.25 -10.95
CA TYR A 217 6.13 30.51 -9.66
C TYR A 217 6.31 31.94 -9.13
N LYS A 218 7.42 32.61 -9.48
CA LYS A 218 7.69 34.01 -9.11
C LYS A 218 6.74 35.01 -9.76
N ALA A 219 6.02 34.62 -10.81
CA ALA A 219 4.98 35.44 -11.43
C ALA A 219 3.68 35.49 -10.61
N SER A 220 3.52 34.63 -9.58
CA SER A 220 2.37 34.67 -8.70
C SER A 220 2.26 35.99 -7.95
N LYS A 221 1.03 36.51 -7.80
CA LYS A 221 0.78 37.69 -6.96
C LYS A 221 0.69 37.35 -5.46
N ASP A 222 0.56 36.08 -5.12
CA ASP A 222 0.50 35.63 -3.72
C ASP A 222 1.93 35.46 -3.17
N LYS A 223 2.36 36.46 -2.38
CA LYS A 223 3.67 36.45 -1.72
C LYS A 223 3.85 35.25 -0.78
N ASN A 224 2.80 34.77 -0.12
CA ASN A 224 2.88 33.62 0.77
C ASN A 224 3.03 32.31 -0.02
N PHE A 225 2.44 32.21 -1.22
CA PHE A 225 2.68 31.10 -2.14
C PHE A 225 4.14 31.10 -2.62
N ILE A 226 4.69 32.26 -3.02
CA ILE A 226 6.11 32.37 -3.41
C ILE A 226 7.01 31.95 -2.25
N THR A 227 6.77 32.44 -1.03
CA THR A 227 7.55 32.03 0.15
C THR A 227 7.48 30.52 0.37
N ALA A 228 6.30 29.91 0.24
CA ALA A 228 6.15 28.45 0.39
C ALA A 228 6.91 27.66 -0.70
N CYS A 229 7.02 28.19 -1.93
CA CYS A 229 7.84 27.60 -2.98
C CYS A 229 9.35 27.70 -2.65
N GLU A 230 9.81 28.85 -2.15
CA GLU A 230 11.20 29.05 -1.72
C GLU A 230 11.55 28.16 -0.50
N GLU A 231 10.59 27.91 0.41
CA GLU A 231 10.76 26.95 1.50
C GLU A 231 11.07 25.54 0.97
N ILE A 232 10.37 25.08 -0.07
CA ILE A 232 10.67 23.80 -0.74
C ILE A 232 12.08 23.81 -1.35
N LEU A 233 12.41 24.83 -2.14
CA LEU A 233 13.68 24.93 -2.86
C LEU A 233 14.90 25.02 -1.93
N SER A 234 14.71 25.57 -0.73
CA SER A 234 15.75 25.72 0.28
C SER A 234 15.94 24.49 1.17
N ASN A 235 15.07 23.47 1.06
CA ASN A 235 15.08 22.29 1.92
C ASN A 235 15.77 21.09 1.22
N PRO A 236 16.98 20.68 1.64
CA PRO A 236 17.70 19.57 1.02
C PRO A 236 16.94 18.25 1.05
N LEU A 237 16.13 18.00 2.10
CA LEU A 237 15.34 16.78 2.20
C LEU A 237 14.15 16.77 1.22
N GLN A 238 13.67 17.94 0.80
CA GLN A 238 12.69 18.06 -0.27
C GLN A 238 13.36 17.89 -1.63
N THR A 239 14.40 18.66 -1.91
CA THR A 239 15.06 18.66 -3.22
C THR A 239 15.77 17.33 -3.49
N GLN A 240 16.29 16.62 -2.49
CA GLN A 240 16.87 15.28 -2.68
C GLN A 240 15.87 14.27 -3.26
N GLN A 241 14.56 14.46 -3.06
CA GLN A 241 13.52 13.62 -3.66
C GLN A 241 13.34 13.87 -5.17
N TRP A 242 13.98 14.90 -5.73
CA TRP A 242 13.87 15.27 -7.14
C TRP A 242 14.99 14.72 -8.00
N VAL A 243 15.99 14.07 -7.39
CA VAL A 243 17.26 13.67 -8.05
C VAL A 243 17.05 12.88 -9.34
N GLU A 244 15.98 12.10 -9.43
CA GLU A 244 15.70 11.28 -10.61
C GLU A 244 15.27 12.13 -11.80
N GLU A 245 14.43 13.13 -11.56
CA GLU A 245 13.80 13.94 -12.60
C GLU A 245 14.59 15.21 -12.94
N ALA A 246 15.34 15.74 -11.97
CA ALA A 246 16.15 16.94 -12.12
C ALA A 246 17.33 16.75 -13.09
N ASP A 247 17.90 17.87 -13.54
CA ASP A 247 19.16 17.88 -14.27
C ASP A 247 20.24 17.14 -13.47
N ARG A 248 21.12 16.41 -14.17
CA ARG A 248 22.09 15.51 -13.53
C ARG A 248 23.08 16.25 -12.63
N ASP A 249 23.34 17.52 -12.91
CA ASP A 249 24.23 18.41 -12.17
C ASP A 249 23.48 19.47 -11.34
N ASP A 250 22.15 19.36 -11.20
CA ASP A 250 21.29 20.34 -10.53
C ASP A 250 21.80 20.73 -9.15
N PRO A 251 22.22 21.99 -8.90
CA PRO A 251 22.91 22.40 -7.68
C PRO A 251 22.08 22.23 -6.39
N LEU A 252 20.75 22.12 -6.46
CA LEU A 252 19.90 21.93 -5.29
C LEU A 252 19.91 20.51 -4.73
N ILE A 253 20.42 19.54 -5.50
CA ILE A 253 20.44 18.13 -5.12
C ILE A 253 21.73 17.80 -4.37
N THR A 254 21.66 17.33 -3.12
CA THR A 254 22.84 16.98 -2.33
C THR A 254 23.61 15.79 -2.91
N ILE A 255 22.95 14.64 -3.06
CA ILE A 255 23.52 13.43 -3.67
C ILE A 255 23.09 13.37 -5.13
N LYS A 256 24.04 13.59 -6.05
CA LYS A 256 23.78 13.54 -7.51
C LYS A 256 23.57 12.14 -8.07
N LYS A 257 24.10 11.13 -7.37
CA LYS A 257 23.92 9.73 -7.75
C LYS A 257 22.43 9.41 -7.72
N GLN A 258 21.97 8.76 -8.78
CA GLN A 258 20.55 8.55 -9.11
C GLN A 258 19.88 7.46 -8.25
N PHE A 259 20.06 7.54 -6.92
CA PHE A 259 19.33 6.71 -5.96
C PHE A 259 17.86 7.08 -5.99
N LYS A 260 17.01 6.06 -5.82
CA LYS A 260 15.61 6.12 -6.24
C LYS A 260 14.66 6.23 -5.04
N ALA A 261 13.64 7.07 -5.17
CA ALA A 261 12.53 7.23 -4.23
C ALA A 261 12.94 7.52 -2.76
N PHE A 262 13.74 8.57 -2.58
CA PHE A 262 14.16 9.03 -1.26
C PHE A 262 12.96 9.25 -0.31
N ASN A 263 13.11 8.79 0.93
CA ASN A 263 12.28 9.17 2.08
C ASN A 263 13.16 9.26 3.33
N TYR A 264 12.62 9.86 4.38
CA TYR A 264 13.38 10.07 5.61
C TYR A 264 12.49 10.16 6.83
N TYR A 265 13.12 10.01 7.99
CA TYR A 265 12.57 10.36 9.29
C TYR A 265 13.67 10.87 10.23
N HIS A 266 13.28 11.62 11.25
CA HIS A 266 14.20 12.07 12.29
C HIS A 266 14.27 11.09 13.45
N LEU A 267 15.49 10.76 13.86
CA LEU A 267 15.78 10.08 15.12
C LEU A 267 15.55 11.03 16.30
N LEU A 268 15.48 10.47 17.52
CA LEU A 268 15.31 11.26 18.75
C LEU A 268 16.42 12.28 18.98
N ASN A 269 17.63 12.00 18.50
CA ASN A 269 18.77 12.90 18.61
C ASN A 269 18.80 13.99 17.52
N GLY A 270 17.81 14.03 16.63
CA GLY A 270 17.72 15.00 15.54
C GLY A 270 18.46 14.61 14.26
N ASN A 271 19.20 13.49 14.24
CA ASN A 271 19.78 12.97 13.01
C ASN A 271 18.67 12.49 12.07
N VAL A 272 18.93 12.60 10.77
CA VAL A 272 18.02 12.16 9.71
C VAL A 272 18.47 10.80 9.19
N VAL A 273 17.56 9.83 9.18
CA VAL A 273 17.73 8.59 8.43
C VAL A 273 17.18 8.78 7.03
N GLY A 274 17.99 8.46 6.02
CA GLY A 274 17.57 8.44 4.63
C GLY A 274 17.37 7.02 4.14
N LEU A 275 16.28 6.77 3.40
CA LEU A 275 15.97 5.49 2.77
C LEU A 275 15.65 5.68 1.29
N TRP A 276 16.09 4.72 0.47
CA TRP A 276 15.80 4.64 -0.97
C TRP A 276 15.41 3.21 -1.35
N LYS A 277 14.99 2.99 -2.60
CA LYS A 277 14.79 1.63 -3.16
C LYS A 277 15.99 0.71 -2.88
N TYR A 278 15.74 -0.60 -2.86
CA TYR A 278 16.70 -1.64 -2.47
C TYR A 278 17.13 -1.55 -0.99
N ALA A 279 16.28 -0.94 -0.16
CA ALA A 279 16.59 -0.56 1.20
C ALA A 279 17.97 0.11 1.36
N LEU A 280 18.39 0.93 0.39
CA LEU A 280 19.61 1.72 0.59
C LEU A 280 19.35 2.73 1.72
N THR A 281 20.36 2.93 2.57
CA THR A 281 20.27 3.78 3.75
C THR A 281 21.53 4.61 3.95
N SER A 282 21.36 5.78 4.59
CA SER A 282 22.44 6.62 5.09
C SER A 282 21.91 7.51 6.22
N ILE A 283 22.81 8.19 6.93
CA ILE A 283 22.50 9.12 8.02
C ILE A 283 22.99 10.52 7.65
N SER A 284 22.19 11.54 7.96
CA SER A 284 22.60 12.94 7.90
C SER A 284 22.52 13.55 9.30
N LYS A 285 23.55 14.33 9.68
CA LYS A 285 23.61 15.08 10.95
C LYS A 285 23.29 16.56 10.77
N ASP A 286 23.01 16.99 9.55
CA ASP A 286 22.87 18.38 9.13
C ASP A 286 21.67 18.59 8.20
N GLN A 287 20.55 17.92 8.48
CA GLN A 287 19.28 18.13 7.78
C GLN A 287 19.35 17.89 6.25
N GLY A 288 20.17 16.91 5.84
CA GLY A 288 20.31 16.49 4.45
C GLY A 288 21.30 17.32 3.63
N HIS A 289 22.05 18.24 4.23
CA HIS A 289 23.12 18.99 3.56
C HIS A 289 24.34 18.10 3.25
N SER A 290 24.60 17.10 4.08
CA SER A 290 25.58 16.05 3.84
C SER A 290 25.11 14.70 4.40
N TRP A 291 25.75 13.62 3.97
CA TRP A 291 25.40 12.25 4.34
C TRP A 291 26.67 11.49 4.75
N GLU A 292 26.61 10.83 5.90
CA GLU A 292 27.74 10.12 6.52
C GLU A 292 28.30 9.01 5.62
N TYR A 293 27.41 8.34 4.88
CA TYR A 293 27.77 7.26 3.98
C TYR A 293 27.24 7.53 2.57
N ASN A 294 27.98 7.07 1.55
CA ASN A 294 27.34 6.81 0.27
C ASN A 294 26.25 5.74 0.49
N PRO A 295 24.97 6.01 0.14
CA PRO A 295 23.87 5.10 0.41
C PRO A 295 24.19 3.64 0.05
N THR A 296 23.99 2.76 1.02
CA THR A 296 24.33 1.33 0.98
C THR A 296 23.15 0.50 1.45
N ARG A 297 23.05 -0.77 1.04
CA ARG A 297 21.92 -1.62 1.44
C ARG A 297 21.91 -1.80 2.96
N ALA A 298 20.75 -1.55 3.58
CA ALA A 298 20.52 -1.79 4.98
C ALA A 298 20.74 -3.30 5.28
N PRO A 299 21.70 -3.65 6.15
CA PRO A 299 22.00 -5.06 6.43
C PRO A 299 20.75 -5.83 6.90
N GLY A 300 20.59 -7.06 6.39
CA GLY A 300 19.47 -7.95 6.74
C GLY A 300 18.13 -7.62 6.09
N PHE A 301 17.90 -6.40 5.61
CA PHE A 301 16.66 -6.06 4.91
C PHE A 301 16.59 -6.77 3.55
N VAL A 302 15.53 -7.56 3.35
CA VAL A 302 15.14 -8.05 2.03
C VAL A 302 14.26 -6.97 1.39
N ASN A 303 14.72 -6.34 0.31
CA ASN A 303 13.94 -5.37 -0.44
C ASN A 303 14.54 -5.15 -1.83
N ALA A 304 13.67 -4.94 -2.82
CA ALA A 304 14.04 -4.71 -4.20
C ALA A 304 13.57 -3.34 -4.73
N ASN A 305 13.05 -3.30 -5.95
CA ASN A 305 12.80 -2.08 -6.72
C ASN A 305 11.42 -1.42 -6.45
N ALA A 306 10.63 -1.94 -5.51
CA ALA A 306 9.24 -1.52 -5.27
C ALA A 306 9.06 -0.50 -4.12
N LYS A 307 10.15 0.21 -3.75
CA LYS A 307 10.27 1.16 -2.64
C LYS A 307 10.29 0.50 -1.25
N ILE A 308 10.73 1.31 -0.30
CA ILE A 308 10.61 1.13 1.15
C ILE A 308 10.21 2.50 1.71
N TRP A 309 9.32 2.52 2.69
CA TRP A 309 8.90 3.71 3.41
C TRP A 309 9.28 3.58 4.87
N GLY A 310 9.93 4.59 5.45
CA GLY A 310 10.21 4.66 6.88
C GLY A 310 9.53 5.88 7.51
N GLN A 311 9.03 5.72 8.73
CA GLN A 311 8.51 6.84 9.51
C GLN A 311 8.58 6.58 11.01
N ARG A 312 8.56 7.65 11.79
CA ARG A 312 8.26 7.61 13.22
C ARG A 312 6.75 7.47 13.43
N THR A 313 6.35 6.68 14.43
CA THR A 313 4.95 6.54 14.86
C THR A 313 4.65 7.49 16.02
N LEU A 314 3.37 7.77 16.24
CA LEU A 314 2.92 8.55 17.40
C LEU A 314 3.00 7.79 18.73
N SER A 315 3.32 6.49 18.71
CA SER A 315 3.72 5.74 19.91
C SER A 315 5.21 5.93 20.25
N GLY A 316 5.97 6.69 19.45
CA GLY A 316 7.38 6.97 19.67
C GLY A 316 8.33 5.91 19.13
N LYS A 317 7.80 4.85 18.52
CA LYS A 317 8.55 3.84 17.76
C LYS A 317 8.78 4.30 16.32
N TYR A 318 9.46 3.47 15.54
CA TYR A 318 9.64 3.64 14.11
C TYR A 318 9.10 2.41 13.39
N ILE A 319 8.67 2.62 12.15
CA ILE A 319 8.29 1.55 11.24
C ILE A 319 8.98 1.72 9.90
N THR A 320 9.30 0.60 9.28
CA THR A 320 9.47 0.51 7.83
C THR A 320 8.31 -0.28 7.25
N VAL A 321 7.87 0.09 6.05
CA VAL A 321 6.89 -0.66 5.26
C VAL A 321 7.49 -0.88 3.88
N CYS A 322 7.50 -2.12 3.40
CA CYS A 322 8.07 -2.48 2.10
C CYS A 322 7.57 -3.83 1.61
N ASN A 323 7.98 -4.21 0.40
CA ASN A 323 7.93 -5.60 -0.03
C ASN A 323 9.20 -6.31 0.48
N PRO A 324 9.09 -7.31 1.37
CA PRO A 324 10.22 -8.05 1.91
C PRO A 324 10.67 -9.17 0.96
N SER A 325 10.79 -8.83 -0.34
CA SER A 325 10.92 -9.78 -1.44
C SER A 325 11.57 -9.13 -2.66
N GLU A 326 12.07 -9.96 -3.57
CA GLU A 326 12.43 -9.55 -4.94
C GLU A 326 11.18 -9.37 -5.83
N TYR A 327 10.07 -10.00 -5.44
CA TYR A 327 8.73 -9.76 -5.98
C TYR A 327 8.06 -8.59 -5.26
N ARG A 328 6.94 -8.10 -5.80
CA ARG A 328 6.19 -6.97 -5.21
C ARG A 328 5.04 -7.41 -4.32
N TRP A 329 5.24 -8.52 -3.58
CA TRP A 329 4.34 -9.01 -2.53
C TRP A 329 5.13 -9.74 -1.44
N PRO A 330 4.56 -9.87 -0.23
CA PRO A 330 3.45 -9.06 0.30
C PRO A 330 3.85 -7.60 0.49
N LEU A 331 2.93 -6.76 0.97
CA LEU A 331 3.30 -5.54 1.69
C LEU A 331 3.43 -5.86 3.18
N ALA A 332 4.61 -5.62 3.75
CA ALA A 332 4.94 -5.96 5.14
C ALA A 332 5.53 -4.76 5.87
N LEU A 333 5.55 -4.83 7.20
CA LEU A 333 6.14 -3.83 8.07
C LEU A 333 7.10 -4.45 9.08
N SER A 334 8.13 -3.68 9.44
CA SER A 334 9.02 -3.96 10.56
C SER A 334 8.99 -2.77 11.52
N THR A 335 9.15 -3.02 12.81
CA THR A 335 9.15 -2.04 13.89
C THR A 335 10.55 -1.87 14.47
N SER A 336 10.81 -0.69 15.02
CA SER A 336 12.05 -0.36 15.71
C SER A 336 11.79 0.57 16.88
N LYS A 337 12.54 0.40 17.97
CA LYS A 337 12.47 1.29 19.15
C LYS A 337 13.31 2.56 18.96
N ASP A 338 14.41 2.47 18.22
CA ASP A 338 15.41 3.51 18.08
C ASP A 338 15.48 4.11 16.67
N GLY A 339 14.84 3.48 15.68
CA GLY A 339 14.85 3.91 14.28
C GLY A 339 16.04 3.38 13.50
N LEU A 340 16.86 2.49 14.07
CA LEU A 340 18.02 1.89 13.42
C LEU A 340 17.94 0.37 13.42
N VAL A 341 17.53 -0.24 14.53
CA VAL A 341 17.47 -1.70 14.68
C VAL A 341 16.03 -2.17 14.57
N TYR A 342 15.75 -2.94 13.52
CA TYR A 342 14.45 -3.55 13.26
C TYR A 342 14.52 -5.06 13.50
N ASP A 343 13.58 -5.62 14.26
CA ASP A 343 13.69 -7.00 14.78
C ASP A 343 12.46 -7.90 14.52
N ASP A 344 11.40 -7.37 13.90
CA ASP A 344 10.19 -8.12 13.51
C ASP A 344 9.85 -7.91 12.01
N LEU A 345 8.99 -8.76 11.47
CA LEU A 345 8.46 -8.64 10.11
C LEU A 345 7.03 -9.16 10.07
N LEU A 346 6.07 -8.26 9.85
CA LEU A 346 4.64 -8.49 10.00
C LEU A 346 3.86 -8.08 8.75
N LEU A 347 2.73 -8.72 8.49
CA LEU A 347 1.92 -8.52 7.30
C LEU A 347 1.04 -7.26 7.40
N VAL A 348 1.06 -6.43 6.35
CA VAL A 348 0.12 -5.32 6.13
C VAL A 348 -0.94 -5.74 5.12
N ASN A 349 -0.52 -6.16 3.93
CA ASN A 349 -1.41 -6.63 2.86
C ASN A 349 -0.80 -7.85 2.18
N GLY A 350 -1.53 -8.96 2.21
CA GLY A 350 -1.15 -10.22 1.57
C GLY A 350 -2.02 -10.59 0.38
N GLU A 351 -2.89 -9.70 -0.09
CA GLU A 351 -3.80 -9.94 -1.21
C GLU A 351 -3.26 -9.30 -2.49
N ILE A 352 -3.43 -10.01 -3.60
CA ILE A 352 -3.11 -9.53 -4.95
C ILE A 352 -4.39 -9.59 -5.78
N THR A 353 -4.96 -8.42 -6.08
CA THR A 353 -6.06 -8.29 -7.05
C THR A 353 -5.61 -8.84 -8.40
N SER A 354 -6.51 -9.44 -9.17
CA SER A 354 -6.17 -9.79 -10.56
C SER A 354 -5.85 -8.52 -11.35
N MET A 355 -4.76 -8.51 -12.14
CA MET A 355 -4.48 -7.39 -13.04
C MET A 355 -5.48 -7.43 -14.18
N ARG A 356 -6.45 -6.51 -14.20
CA ARG A 356 -7.57 -6.57 -15.14
C ARG A 356 -7.16 -6.06 -16.51
N TYR A 357 -6.26 -5.08 -16.55
CA TYR A 357 -5.80 -4.46 -17.80
C TYR A 357 -4.29 -4.63 -17.97
N GLY A 358 -3.87 -5.18 -19.11
CA GLY A 358 -2.46 -5.28 -19.48
C GLY A 358 -1.86 -3.91 -19.79
N GLY A 359 -0.54 -3.79 -19.67
CA GLY A 359 0.14 -2.51 -19.94
C GLY A 359 1.64 -2.53 -19.73
N ASN A 360 2.33 -1.62 -20.43
CA ASN A 360 3.79 -1.49 -20.37
C ASN A 360 4.27 -1.34 -18.92
N TYR A 361 5.24 -2.18 -18.54
CA TYR A 361 5.84 -2.25 -17.20
C TYR A 361 4.86 -2.35 -16.02
N LYS A 362 3.60 -2.75 -16.24
CA LYS A 362 2.73 -3.17 -15.14
C LYS A 362 3.24 -4.50 -14.60
N SER A 363 3.18 -4.65 -13.27
CA SER A 363 3.75 -5.79 -12.57
C SER A 363 2.91 -6.08 -11.33
N TYR A 364 2.73 -7.33 -10.98
CA TYR A 364 1.77 -7.73 -9.95
C TYR A 364 2.13 -7.30 -8.52
N GLY A 365 1.10 -7.16 -7.68
CA GLY A 365 1.22 -7.05 -6.23
C GLY A 365 1.09 -5.62 -5.66
N PRO A 366 0.88 -5.49 -4.33
CA PRO A 366 0.86 -4.21 -3.62
C PRO A 366 2.26 -3.60 -3.55
N GLN A 367 2.43 -2.38 -4.02
CA GLN A 367 3.75 -1.84 -4.33
C GLN A 367 3.81 -0.31 -4.26
N TYR A 368 5.04 0.22 -4.22
CA TYR A 368 5.32 1.65 -4.21
C TYR A 368 4.75 2.37 -2.99
N VAL A 369 4.86 1.71 -1.84
CA VAL A 369 4.39 2.26 -0.57
C VAL A 369 4.98 3.63 -0.26
N ARG A 370 4.12 4.52 0.24
CA ARG A 370 4.46 5.87 0.68
C ARG A 370 3.54 6.28 1.82
N GLY A 371 4.04 6.99 2.83
CA GLY A 371 3.23 7.54 3.90
C GLY A 371 3.21 9.07 3.90
N ILE A 372 2.73 9.63 5.01
CA ILE A 372 2.74 11.07 5.26
C ILE A 372 4.14 11.48 5.73
N GLN A 373 4.78 12.35 4.96
CA GLN A 373 6.09 12.91 5.32
C GLN A 373 6.00 13.75 6.61
N GLU A 374 7.07 13.77 7.39
CA GLU A 374 7.17 14.67 8.54
C GLU A 374 6.91 16.13 8.12
N GLY A 375 6.07 16.83 8.90
CA GLY A 375 5.61 18.18 8.57
C GLY A 375 4.35 18.23 7.70
N ASN A 376 3.99 17.15 7.00
CA ASN A 376 2.79 17.07 6.14
C ASN A 376 1.53 16.61 6.93
N GLY A 377 1.49 16.97 8.22
CA GLY A 377 0.34 16.78 9.12
C GLY A 377 0.21 15.40 9.76
N ILE A 378 -0.70 15.33 10.73
CA ILE A 378 -0.95 14.15 11.56
C ILE A 378 -2.45 13.86 11.55
N PRO A 379 -2.88 12.66 11.10
CA PRO A 379 -4.28 12.24 11.20
C PRO A 379 -4.78 12.18 12.66
N PRO A 380 -6.05 12.56 12.92
CA PRO A 380 -6.60 12.64 14.28
C PRO A 380 -6.78 11.28 14.95
N ASP A 381 -6.91 10.20 14.18
CA ASP A 381 -6.99 8.83 14.70
C ASP A 381 -5.64 8.29 15.21
N GLN A 382 -4.56 9.07 14.99
CA GLN A 382 -3.19 8.76 15.40
C GLN A 382 -2.63 7.46 14.83
N LYS A 383 -3.28 6.90 13.81
CA LYS A 383 -2.79 5.74 13.07
C LYS A 383 -1.69 6.16 12.11
N SER A 384 -0.83 5.21 11.74
CA SER A 384 0.07 5.40 10.61
C SER A 384 -0.72 5.07 9.34
N TRP A 385 -0.78 6.02 8.41
CA TRP A 385 -1.44 5.83 7.12
C TRP A 385 -0.40 5.75 6.00
N VAL A 386 -0.48 4.68 5.20
CA VAL A 386 0.35 4.47 4.01
C VAL A 386 -0.54 4.24 2.80
N VAL A 387 -0.04 4.61 1.63
CA VAL A 387 -0.69 4.42 0.34
C VAL A 387 0.22 3.63 -0.58
N TYR A 388 -0.38 2.87 -1.47
CA TYR A 388 0.32 2.03 -2.44
C TYR A 388 -0.61 1.77 -3.62
N SER A 389 -0.06 1.29 -4.73
CA SER A 389 -0.86 0.76 -5.82
C SER A 389 -0.85 -0.77 -5.78
N VAL A 390 -1.88 -1.42 -6.30
CA VAL A 390 -1.84 -2.85 -6.64
C VAL A 390 -1.78 -2.96 -8.15
N ASN A 391 -0.82 -3.75 -8.66
CA ASN A 391 -0.60 -4.00 -10.09
C ASN A 391 -0.27 -2.78 -10.96
N LYS A 392 0.00 -1.61 -10.34
CA LYS A 392 0.00 -0.30 -11.01
C LYS A 392 -1.32 0.00 -11.73
N GLU A 393 -2.43 -0.44 -11.15
CA GLU A 393 -3.78 -0.35 -11.72
C GLU A 393 -4.75 0.29 -10.73
N ASP A 394 -4.78 -0.22 -9.51
CA ASP A 394 -5.65 0.25 -8.44
C ASP A 394 -4.84 0.98 -7.37
N ILE A 395 -5.46 1.97 -6.74
CA ILE A 395 -4.85 2.72 -5.64
C ILE A 395 -5.50 2.30 -4.33
N TRP A 396 -4.66 2.14 -3.32
CA TRP A 396 -5.03 1.64 -2.00
C TRP A 396 -4.43 2.51 -0.91
N ALA A 397 -5.09 2.52 0.25
CA ALA A 397 -4.60 3.05 1.50
C ALA A 397 -4.66 1.96 2.58
N ALA A 398 -3.67 1.94 3.47
CA ALA A 398 -3.70 1.12 4.67
C ALA A 398 -3.62 1.99 5.93
N SER A 399 -4.54 1.74 6.87
CA SER A 399 -4.46 2.26 8.23
C SER A 399 -3.77 1.23 9.11
N ILE A 400 -2.65 1.60 9.74
CA ILE A 400 -1.88 0.77 10.66
C ILE A 400 -2.09 1.32 12.07
N PRO A 401 -2.55 0.49 13.04
CA PRO A 401 -2.81 0.96 14.40
C PRO A 401 -1.61 1.61 15.08
N LYS A 402 -1.89 2.60 15.94
CA LYS A 402 -0.87 3.31 16.72
C LYS A 402 0.01 2.36 17.55
N ILE A 403 -0.64 1.36 18.15
CA ILE A 403 0.00 0.28 18.88
C ILE A 403 0.03 -0.93 17.96
N ILE A 404 1.23 -1.24 17.47
CA ILE A 404 1.46 -2.37 16.58
C ILE A 404 1.65 -3.62 17.44
N SER A 405 0.86 -4.64 17.15
CA SER A 405 0.90 -5.96 17.76
C SER A 405 0.52 -7.00 16.72
N ASP A 406 1.07 -8.19 16.86
CA ASP A 406 0.84 -9.37 16.05
C ASP A 406 -0.02 -10.43 16.77
N SER A 407 -0.50 -10.12 17.98
CA SER A 407 -1.11 -11.11 18.87
C SER A 407 -2.22 -10.52 19.75
N VAL A 408 -3.13 -11.39 20.17
CA VAL A 408 -4.19 -11.10 21.14
C VAL A 408 -4.04 -12.10 22.29
N THR A 409 -4.14 -11.67 23.55
CA THR A 409 -3.98 -12.56 24.72
C THR A 409 -5.28 -12.97 25.37
N GLU A 410 -6.30 -12.10 25.29
CA GLU A 410 -7.59 -12.28 25.95
C GLU A 410 -8.62 -12.96 25.04
N ASN A 411 -9.52 -13.73 25.64
CA ASN A 411 -10.66 -14.29 24.94
C ASN A 411 -11.46 -13.19 24.23
N VAL A 412 -11.97 -13.52 23.04
CA VAL A 412 -12.69 -12.57 22.18
C VAL A 412 -14.19 -12.65 22.47
N ASN A 413 -14.84 -11.49 22.59
CA ASN A 413 -16.28 -11.37 22.76
C ASN A 413 -16.81 -10.14 22.01
N ASP A 414 -16.71 -10.16 20.68
CA ASP A 414 -17.12 -9.07 19.82
C ASP A 414 -18.61 -9.22 19.48
N VAL A 415 -19.48 -8.55 20.24
CA VAL A 415 -20.93 -8.47 19.95
C VAL A 415 -21.21 -7.11 19.35
N PHE A 416 -21.20 -6.99 18.02
CA PHE A 416 -21.18 -5.69 17.34
C PHE A 416 -22.33 -4.78 17.77
N SER A 417 -23.53 -5.32 17.97
CA SER A 417 -24.70 -4.56 18.43
C SER A 417 -24.56 -3.92 19.83
N GLU A 418 -23.63 -4.39 20.65
CA GLU A 418 -23.36 -3.91 22.01
C GLU A 418 -22.08 -3.06 22.11
N MET A 419 -21.23 -3.09 21.07
CA MET A 419 -19.99 -2.33 21.03
C MET A 419 -20.26 -0.83 20.83
N LYS A 420 -19.31 0.02 21.22
CA LYS A 420 -19.38 1.46 20.94
C LYS A 420 -19.15 1.73 19.45
N ASP A 421 -19.72 2.83 18.96
CA ASP A 421 -19.51 3.27 17.58
C ASP A 421 -18.03 3.62 17.34
N ASN A 422 -17.52 3.26 16.16
CA ASN A 422 -16.17 3.52 15.64
C ASN A 422 -15.02 2.73 16.30
N VAL A 423 -15.31 1.75 17.14
CA VAL A 423 -14.28 0.87 17.75
C VAL A 423 -14.48 -0.60 17.43
N GLU A 424 -15.58 -0.95 16.77
CA GLU A 424 -15.99 -2.33 16.46
C GLU A 424 -14.91 -3.10 15.72
N LEU A 425 -14.25 -2.44 14.77
CA LEU A 425 -13.23 -3.05 13.90
C LEU A 425 -11.80 -2.80 14.40
N SER A 426 -11.60 -2.22 15.58
CA SER A 426 -10.25 -1.88 16.09
C SER A 426 -9.32 -3.08 16.29
N GLN A 427 -9.86 -4.30 16.37
CA GLN A 427 -9.14 -5.57 16.50
C GLN A 427 -9.38 -6.51 15.30
N TRP A 428 -10.00 -5.99 14.24
CA TRP A 428 -10.28 -6.72 13.01
C TRP A 428 -9.34 -6.23 11.92
N ASN A 429 -8.74 -7.17 11.21
CA ASN A 429 -8.04 -6.87 9.98
C ASN A 429 -9.04 -6.82 8.84
N ILE A 430 -8.95 -5.81 7.99
CA ILE A 430 -9.91 -5.56 6.92
C ILE A 430 -9.19 -5.48 5.58
N TYR A 431 -9.72 -6.13 4.56
CA TYR A 431 -9.39 -5.94 3.15
C TYR A 431 -10.70 -5.64 2.43
N SER A 432 -10.84 -4.40 1.95
CA SER A 432 -12.10 -3.83 1.48
C SER A 432 -11.91 -3.15 0.12
N PRO A 433 -11.98 -3.93 -0.99
CA PRO A 433 -12.18 -3.38 -2.33
C PRO A 433 -13.41 -2.48 -2.44
N LEU A 434 -13.43 -1.56 -3.41
CA LEU A 434 -14.58 -0.67 -3.63
C LEU A 434 -15.84 -1.43 -4.04
N TRP A 435 -15.68 -2.54 -4.75
CA TRP A 435 -16.77 -3.41 -5.21
C TRP A 435 -16.94 -4.67 -4.36
N ALA A 436 -16.15 -4.79 -3.29
CA ALA A 436 -16.30 -5.87 -2.31
C ALA A 436 -16.00 -5.34 -0.90
N LYS A 437 -16.98 -4.63 -0.31
CA LYS A 437 -16.77 -3.85 0.91
C LYS A 437 -17.00 -4.66 2.17
N ALA A 438 -16.12 -4.48 3.14
CA ALA A 438 -16.32 -4.89 4.53
C ALA A 438 -16.48 -3.65 5.45
N GLN A 439 -17.61 -3.55 6.15
CA GLN A 439 -17.93 -2.40 7.01
C GLN A 439 -18.98 -2.72 8.08
N ILE A 440 -19.09 -1.88 9.11
CA ILE A 440 -20.20 -1.95 10.07
C ILE A 440 -21.45 -1.32 9.47
N GLU A 441 -22.56 -2.04 9.50
CA GLU A 441 -23.87 -1.57 9.06
C GLU A 441 -24.93 -1.74 10.15
N LYS A 442 -26.03 -0.98 10.06
CA LYS A 442 -27.20 -1.15 10.92
C LYS A 442 -28.29 -1.91 10.16
N VAL A 443 -28.52 -3.17 10.52
CA VAL A 443 -29.60 -4.02 9.99
C VAL A 443 -30.63 -4.23 11.10
N ASN A 444 -31.90 -3.87 10.84
CA ASN A 444 -32.98 -3.95 11.83
C ASN A 444 -32.64 -3.30 13.19
N GLY A 445 -31.92 -2.17 13.16
CA GLY A 445 -31.51 -1.44 14.36
C GLY A 445 -30.29 -2.02 15.10
N LYS A 446 -29.71 -3.14 14.63
CA LYS A 446 -28.52 -3.77 15.22
C LYS A 446 -27.30 -3.58 14.33
N LYS A 447 -26.14 -3.35 14.95
CA LYS A 447 -24.87 -3.30 14.23
C LYS A 447 -24.40 -4.71 13.86
N VAL A 448 -23.99 -4.88 12.62
CA VAL A 448 -23.39 -6.11 12.07
C VAL A 448 -22.14 -5.74 11.28
N LEU A 449 -21.19 -6.65 11.18
CA LEU A 449 -20.12 -6.57 10.19
C LEU A 449 -20.64 -7.15 8.87
N ALA A 450 -20.84 -6.30 7.88
CA ALA A 450 -21.34 -6.65 6.56
C ALA A 450 -20.19 -6.83 5.57
N LEU A 451 -20.24 -7.93 4.82
CA LEU A 451 -19.35 -8.21 3.70
C LEU A 451 -20.20 -8.23 2.43
N HIS A 452 -20.02 -7.21 1.60
CA HIS A 452 -20.63 -7.07 0.28
C HIS A 452 -19.64 -7.50 -0.78
N ASP A 453 -20.10 -8.16 -1.84
CA ASP A 453 -19.24 -8.54 -2.95
C ASP A 453 -20.00 -8.61 -4.27
N TYR A 454 -19.57 -7.79 -5.22
CA TYR A 454 -19.97 -7.85 -6.62
C TYR A 454 -18.77 -7.64 -7.55
N ASP A 455 -17.53 -7.88 -7.07
CA ASP A 455 -16.31 -7.77 -7.85
C ASP A 455 -15.92 -9.14 -8.42
N PRO A 456 -15.97 -9.35 -9.75
CA PRO A 456 -15.54 -10.64 -10.32
C PRO A 456 -14.03 -10.89 -10.21
N PHE A 457 -13.23 -9.88 -9.85
CA PHE A 457 -11.78 -9.95 -9.80
C PHE A 457 -11.21 -9.75 -8.39
N ASP A 458 -12.07 -9.61 -7.38
CA ASP A 458 -11.66 -9.39 -6.00
C ASP A 458 -12.66 -9.95 -4.97
N PHE A 459 -12.41 -9.73 -3.69
CA PHE A 459 -13.31 -10.13 -2.61
C PHE A 459 -13.19 -9.24 -1.38
N ALA A 460 -14.23 -9.21 -0.55
CA ALA A 460 -14.14 -8.71 0.81
C ALA A 460 -13.45 -9.77 1.66
N LYS A 461 -12.53 -9.35 2.54
CA LYS A 461 -11.92 -10.24 3.54
C LYS A 461 -11.79 -9.53 4.88
N VAL A 462 -12.14 -10.23 5.94
CA VAL A 462 -11.89 -9.81 7.32
C VAL A 462 -11.22 -10.92 8.11
N ASP A 463 -10.19 -10.59 8.88
CA ASP A 463 -9.51 -11.53 9.77
C ASP A 463 -9.67 -11.09 11.22
N ARG A 464 -9.98 -12.02 12.12
CA ARG A 464 -9.98 -11.79 13.57
C ARG A 464 -8.90 -12.61 14.23
N VAL A 465 -7.85 -11.94 14.71
CA VAL A 465 -6.81 -12.56 15.54
C VAL A 465 -7.42 -12.95 16.90
N VAL A 466 -7.07 -14.14 17.38
CA VAL A 466 -7.53 -14.73 18.65
C VAL A 466 -6.33 -15.16 19.50
N PRO A 467 -6.52 -15.44 20.80
CA PRO A 467 -5.46 -16.00 21.62
C PRO A 467 -4.89 -17.29 21.04
N GLU A 468 -3.59 -17.28 20.78
CA GLU A 468 -2.94 -18.41 20.14
C GLU A 468 -3.07 -19.67 21.01
N SER A 469 -3.67 -20.73 20.46
CA SER A 469 -3.99 -21.95 21.22
C SER A 469 -3.97 -23.22 20.39
N ASN A 470 -3.68 -24.34 21.05
CA ASN A 470 -3.87 -25.68 20.48
C ASN A 470 -5.30 -26.22 20.70
N HIS A 471 -6.10 -25.58 21.55
CA HIS A 471 -7.50 -25.91 21.79
C HIS A 471 -8.31 -24.61 21.89
N VAL A 472 -9.27 -24.44 21.00
CA VAL A 472 -10.10 -23.23 20.91
C VAL A 472 -11.57 -23.60 20.72
N LYS A 473 -12.45 -22.82 21.36
CA LYS A 473 -13.88 -22.75 21.03
C LYS A 473 -14.18 -21.47 20.30
N LEU A 474 -14.90 -21.57 19.19
CA LEU A 474 -15.37 -20.44 18.39
C LEU A 474 -16.90 -20.44 18.36
N ASP A 475 -17.49 -19.25 18.49
CA ASP A 475 -18.93 -19.04 18.40
C ASP A 475 -19.22 -17.76 17.62
N PHE A 476 -19.90 -17.88 16.49
CA PHE A 476 -20.23 -16.75 15.62
C PHE A 476 -21.51 -17.02 14.84
N THR A 477 -22.14 -15.97 14.32
CA THR A 477 -23.33 -16.09 13.48
C THR A 477 -23.09 -15.47 12.12
N ILE A 478 -23.54 -16.17 11.07
CA ILE A 478 -23.56 -15.69 9.69
C ILE A 478 -25.01 -15.62 9.19
N THR A 479 -25.38 -14.51 8.57
CA THR A 479 -26.68 -14.36 7.89
C THR A 479 -26.46 -14.02 6.40
N PRO A 480 -26.54 -14.99 5.48
CA PRO A 480 -26.41 -14.75 4.04
C PRO A 480 -27.67 -14.06 3.47
N GLN A 481 -27.53 -13.16 2.49
CA GLN A 481 -28.66 -12.44 1.86
C GLN A 481 -29.04 -12.96 0.46
N GLN A 482 -28.54 -14.15 0.14
CA GLN A 482 -28.75 -14.91 -1.09
C GLN A 482 -28.60 -16.41 -0.77
N SER A 483 -28.86 -17.30 -1.73
CA SER A 483 -28.67 -18.74 -1.54
C SER A 483 -28.34 -19.53 -2.82
N ASP A 484 -28.13 -18.85 -3.94
CA ASP A 484 -28.00 -19.43 -5.28
C ASP A 484 -26.86 -18.79 -6.11
N PHE A 485 -26.04 -17.94 -5.47
CA PHE A 485 -24.83 -17.34 -6.03
C PHE A 485 -23.94 -16.80 -4.90
N GLY A 486 -22.72 -16.39 -5.25
CA GLY A 486 -21.71 -15.94 -4.29
C GLY A 486 -20.99 -17.09 -3.60
N LEU A 487 -19.97 -16.74 -2.83
CA LEU A 487 -19.19 -17.67 -2.00
C LEU A 487 -18.80 -16.93 -0.73
N LEU A 488 -18.91 -17.58 0.42
CA LEU A 488 -18.22 -17.14 1.64
C LEU A 488 -17.37 -18.30 2.13
N GLU A 489 -16.06 -18.15 2.20
CA GLU A 489 -15.14 -19.06 2.86
C GLU A 489 -14.80 -18.55 4.27
N ILE A 490 -14.89 -19.44 5.26
CA ILE A 490 -14.53 -19.20 6.65
C ILE A 490 -13.37 -20.13 6.99
N GLU A 491 -12.18 -19.57 7.23
CA GLU A 491 -10.97 -20.33 7.48
C GLU A 491 -10.45 -20.14 8.90
N ILE A 492 -10.02 -21.23 9.53
CA ILE A 492 -9.32 -21.19 10.82
C ILE A 492 -7.85 -21.46 10.56
N GLN A 493 -6.99 -20.49 10.86
CA GLN A 493 -5.62 -20.42 10.37
C GLN A 493 -4.60 -20.30 11.51
N ASN A 494 -3.35 -20.69 11.25
CA ASN A 494 -2.20 -20.41 12.13
C ASN A 494 -1.63 -19.01 11.89
N ALA A 495 -0.56 -18.63 12.60
CA ALA A 495 0.06 -17.31 12.46
C ALA A 495 0.67 -17.08 11.05
N GLN A 496 1.00 -18.15 10.33
CA GLN A 496 1.52 -18.11 8.96
C GLN A 496 0.42 -18.01 7.88
N ASN A 497 -0.85 -17.83 8.28
CA ASN A 497 -2.02 -17.78 7.38
C ASN A 497 -2.30 -19.12 6.65
N LEU A 498 -1.85 -20.25 7.21
CA LEU A 498 -2.14 -21.57 6.68
C LEU A 498 -3.47 -22.09 7.24
N PRO A 499 -4.48 -22.37 6.40
CA PRO A 499 -5.79 -22.82 6.85
C PRO A 499 -5.80 -24.30 7.23
N ALA A 500 -6.36 -24.61 8.41
CA ALA A 500 -6.58 -25.99 8.87
C ALA A 500 -8.03 -26.46 8.74
N VAL A 501 -8.97 -25.51 8.77
CA VAL A 501 -10.41 -25.69 8.54
C VAL A 501 -10.84 -24.68 7.50
N ARG A 502 -11.76 -25.10 6.60
CA ARG A 502 -12.44 -24.23 5.66
C ARG A 502 -13.90 -24.65 5.59
N ILE A 503 -14.80 -23.78 6.03
CA ILE A 503 -16.25 -23.92 5.90
C ILE A 503 -16.71 -22.93 4.83
N SER A 504 -17.67 -23.31 3.99
CA SER A 504 -18.15 -22.45 2.93
C SER A 504 -19.67 -22.40 2.85
N PHE A 505 -20.22 -21.21 2.61
CA PHE A 505 -21.55 -21.02 2.01
C PHE A 505 -21.34 -20.92 0.50
N ASP A 506 -21.68 -21.96 -0.26
CA ASP A 506 -21.41 -22.00 -1.70
C ASP A 506 -22.60 -21.55 -2.55
N SER A 507 -22.37 -21.39 -3.85
CA SER A 507 -23.38 -20.91 -4.81
C SER A 507 -24.52 -21.91 -5.07
N THR A 508 -24.46 -23.12 -4.52
CA THR A 508 -25.52 -24.14 -4.68
C THR A 508 -26.51 -24.15 -3.52
N GLY A 509 -26.32 -23.28 -2.53
CA GLY A 509 -27.17 -23.22 -1.33
C GLY A 509 -26.75 -24.21 -0.26
N GLU A 510 -25.51 -24.75 -0.33
CA GLU A 510 -24.97 -25.68 0.65
C GLU A 510 -23.98 -24.99 1.60
N ILE A 511 -24.00 -25.43 2.86
CA ILE A 511 -22.93 -25.21 3.83
C ILE A 511 -22.05 -26.46 3.78
N ILE A 512 -20.79 -26.29 3.39
CA ILE A 512 -19.84 -27.39 3.23
C ILE A 512 -18.59 -27.17 4.07
N THR A 513 -17.85 -28.23 4.35
CA THR A 513 -16.50 -28.15 4.91
C THR A 513 -15.49 -28.94 4.08
N LYS A 514 -14.28 -28.40 3.95
CA LYS A 514 -13.17 -29.06 3.24
C LYS A 514 -12.65 -30.24 4.06
N ALA A 515 -12.60 -31.42 3.44
CA ALA A 515 -12.16 -32.68 4.02
C ALA A 515 -11.05 -33.32 3.16
N GLY A 516 -9.97 -32.57 2.94
CA GLY A 516 -8.87 -32.93 2.03
C GLY A 516 -9.24 -32.66 0.58
N TYR A 517 -9.27 -33.72 -0.24
CA TYR A 517 -9.62 -33.64 -1.66
C TYR A 517 -11.14 -33.56 -1.92
N ARG A 518 -11.97 -33.90 -0.93
CA ARG A 518 -13.44 -33.80 -1.00
C ARG A 518 -13.96 -32.68 -0.12
N ASN A 519 -15.19 -32.29 -0.38
CA ASN A 519 -16.01 -31.51 0.54
C ASN A 519 -17.04 -32.43 1.22
N LYS A 520 -17.44 -32.07 2.43
CA LYS A 520 -18.50 -32.74 3.20
C LYS A 520 -19.60 -31.73 3.50
N GLY A 521 -20.85 -32.09 3.21
CA GLY A 521 -22.00 -31.26 3.56
C GLY A 521 -22.22 -31.16 5.06
N LEU A 522 -22.48 -29.94 5.53
CA LEU A 522 -22.90 -29.61 6.90
C LEU A 522 -24.38 -29.23 6.97
N GLY A 523 -24.98 -28.80 5.86
CA GLY A 523 -26.39 -28.48 5.75
C GLY A 523 -26.70 -27.66 4.49
N LYS A 524 -27.97 -27.25 4.36
CA LYS A 524 -28.40 -26.25 3.37
C LYS A 524 -28.61 -24.90 4.05
N TYR A 525 -28.48 -23.83 3.28
CA TYR A 525 -28.78 -22.49 3.77
C TYR A 525 -29.84 -21.76 2.95
N GLU A 526 -30.51 -20.81 3.59
CA GLU A 526 -31.58 -20.00 3.04
C GLU A 526 -31.23 -18.52 3.22
N LYS A 527 -31.63 -17.70 2.25
CA LYS A 527 -31.51 -16.24 2.31
C LYS A 527 -32.18 -15.68 3.57
N GLY A 528 -31.47 -14.79 4.26
CA GLY A 528 -31.96 -14.02 5.41
C GLY A 528 -32.03 -14.81 6.73
N LYS A 529 -31.71 -16.11 6.71
CA LYS A 529 -31.75 -16.96 7.90
C LYS A 529 -30.40 -16.93 8.62
N PRO A 530 -30.35 -16.69 9.94
CA PRO A 530 -29.10 -16.72 10.69
C PRO A 530 -28.64 -18.17 10.94
N TYR A 531 -27.33 -18.37 10.87
CA TYR A 531 -26.64 -19.62 11.14
C TYR A 531 -25.57 -19.39 12.21
N ARG A 532 -25.85 -19.83 13.45
CA ARG A 532 -24.90 -19.83 14.56
C ARG A 532 -24.02 -21.06 14.46
N PHE A 533 -22.71 -20.85 14.36
CA PHE A 533 -21.69 -21.88 14.37
C PHE A 533 -21.08 -21.97 15.77
N GLU A 534 -21.01 -23.18 16.30
CA GLU A 534 -20.24 -23.52 17.50
C GLU A 534 -19.18 -24.54 17.10
N ILE A 535 -17.91 -24.16 17.20
CA ILE A 535 -16.77 -24.98 16.78
C ILE A 535 -15.86 -25.24 17.97
N ASP A 536 -15.59 -26.51 18.28
CA ASP A 536 -14.57 -26.93 19.25
C ASP A 536 -13.44 -27.60 18.46
N LEU A 537 -12.26 -26.96 18.42
CA LEU A 537 -11.12 -27.37 17.61
C LEU A 537 -9.91 -27.68 18.49
N ASN A 538 -9.31 -28.86 18.28
CA ASN A 538 -8.11 -29.29 18.96
C ASN A 538 -7.03 -29.70 17.95
N THR A 539 -5.94 -28.93 17.87
CA THR A 539 -4.86 -29.15 16.90
C THR A 539 -4.01 -30.37 17.26
N LYS A 540 -3.91 -30.75 18.55
CA LYS A 540 -3.17 -31.94 18.99
C LYS A 540 -3.83 -33.24 18.53
N THR A 541 -5.16 -33.31 18.63
CA THR A 541 -5.92 -34.47 18.13
C THR A 541 -6.21 -34.37 16.64
N ARG A 542 -6.07 -33.17 16.05
CA ARG A 542 -6.45 -32.81 14.68
C ARG A 542 -7.94 -32.92 14.38
N PHE A 543 -8.77 -32.93 15.41
CA PHE A 543 -10.22 -32.96 15.25
C PHE A 543 -10.83 -31.60 15.55
N TYR A 544 -11.97 -31.34 14.91
CA TYR A 544 -12.87 -30.29 15.31
C TYR A 544 -14.31 -30.79 15.20
N THR A 545 -15.17 -30.24 16.05
CA THR A 545 -16.62 -30.44 15.92
C THR A 545 -17.28 -29.16 15.42
N VAL A 546 -18.37 -29.31 14.66
CA VAL A 546 -19.21 -28.17 14.24
C VAL A 546 -20.66 -28.48 14.59
N SER A 547 -21.27 -27.59 15.36
CA SER A 547 -22.72 -27.49 15.57
C SER A 547 -23.24 -26.25 14.85
N ILE A 548 -24.37 -26.38 14.15
CA ILE A 548 -25.05 -25.27 13.49
C ILE A 548 -26.44 -25.16 14.11
N ASN A 549 -26.78 -23.98 14.65
CA ASN A 549 -28.08 -23.71 15.29
C ASN A 549 -28.45 -24.72 16.39
N GLY A 550 -27.46 -25.18 17.17
CA GLY A 550 -27.65 -26.13 18.27
C GLY A 550 -27.91 -27.58 17.83
N ALA A 551 -27.75 -27.90 16.54
CA ALA A 551 -27.82 -29.26 16.05
C ALA A 551 -26.70 -30.15 16.64
N LYS A 552 -26.88 -31.47 16.58
CA LYS A 552 -25.88 -32.42 17.09
C LYS A 552 -24.51 -32.16 16.44
N PRO A 553 -23.42 -31.98 17.23
CA PRO A 553 -22.10 -31.70 16.67
C PRO A 553 -21.62 -32.77 15.69
N SER A 554 -21.16 -32.33 14.53
CA SER A 554 -20.52 -33.19 13.53
C SER A 554 -19.01 -33.23 13.78
N ASN A 555 -18.42 -34.43 13.90
CA ASN A 555 -16.97 -34.60 14.06
C ASN A 555 -16.28 -34.57 12.69
N ASN A 556 -15.18 -33.84 12.60
CA ASN A 556 -14.42 -33.61 11.37
C ASN A 556 -12.91 -33.56 11.65
N LEU A 557 -12.10 -33.85 10.63
CA LEU A 557 -10.64 -33.80 10.71
C LEU A 557 -10.13 -32.51 10.06
N LEU A 558 -9.10 -31.88 10.63
CA LEU A 558 -8.38 -30.78 9.99
C LEU A 558 -7.84 -31.24 8.63
N PHE A 559 -8.14 -30.50 7.56
CA PHE A 559 -7.70 -30.88 6.20
C PHE A 559 -6.19 -30.65 6.02
N ALA A 560 -5.62 -29.71 6.76
CA ALA A 560 -4.19 -29.49 6.89
C ALA A 560 -3.83 -29.34 8.37
N PRO A 561 -2.70 -29.92 8.83
CA PRO A 561 -2.28 -29.78 10.21
C PRO A 561 -1.70 -28.38 10.48
N ILE A 562 -2.00 -27.83 11.65
CA ILE A 562 -1.35 -26.62 12.19
C ILE A 562 -0.98 -26.87 13.66
N ALA A 563 0.06 -26.19 14.17
CA ALA A 563 0.44 -26.33 15.57
C ALA A 563 -0.57 -25.65 16.52
N LYS A 564 -0.99 -24.43 16.17
CA LYS A 564 -1.92 -23.62 16.95
C LYS A 564 -2.78 -22.78 16.02
N VAL A 565 -4.00 -22.49 16.47
CA VAL A 565 -4.89 -21.51 15.86
C VAL A 565 -4.43 -20.11 16.27
N HIS A 566 -4.45 -19.18 15.32
CA HIS A 566 -4.09 -17.78 15.51
C HIS A 566 -5.21 -16.82 15.13
N HIS A 567 -5.93 -17.11 14.05
CA HIS A 567 -6.99 -16.22 13.57
C HIS A 567 -8.06 -16.96 12.79
N VAL A 568 -9.20 -16.28 12.62
CA VAL A 568 -10.32 -16.74 11.78
C VAL A 568 -10.54 -15.72 10.67
N THR A 569 -10.60 -16.21 9.44
CA THR A 569 -10.75 -15.41 8.21
C THR A 569 -12.15 -15.62 7.66
N PHE A 570 -12.83 -14.55 7.26
CA PHE A 570 -14.08 -14.57 6.51
C PHE A 570 -13.84 -13.87 5.16
N ARG A 571 -14.06 -14.57 4.05
CA ARG A 571 -13.74 -14.08 2.70
C ARG A 571 -14.85 -14.38 1.70
N THR A 572 -15.30 -13.39 0.94
CA THR A 572 -16.42 -13.55 -0.02
C THR A 572 -16.01 -14.15 -1.38
N GLY A 573 -14.91 -14.88 -1.40
CA GLY A 573 -14.34 -15.48 -2.60
C GLY A 573 -13.31 -16.55 -2.27
N ALA A 574 -12.91 -17.30 -3.29
CA ALA A 574 -11.89 -18.33 -3.14
C ALA A 574 -10.50 -17.71 -2.92
N ALA A 575 -9.63 -18.41 -2.20
CA ALA A 575 -8.22 -18.05 -2.14
C ALA A 575 -7.61 -17.98 -3.56
N ARG A 576 -6.84 -16.92 -3.83
CA ARG A 576 -6.12 -16.74 -5.10
C ARG A 576 -4.71 -17.27 -4.98
N HIS A 577 -4.25 -17.95 -6.04
CA HIS A 577 -2.89 -18.48 -6.13
C HIS A 577 -2.08 -17.82 -7.26
N PHE A 578 -2.75 -17.29 -8.28
CA PHE A 578 -2.13 -16.47 -9.32
C PHE A 578 -2.02 -15.01 -8.87
N PRO A 579 -0.90 -14.31 -9.11
CA PRO A 579 0.34 -14.79 -9.71
C PRO A 579 1.17 -15.65 -8.74
N ASP A 580 2.04 -16.49 -9.25
CA ASP A 580 3.05 -17.22 -8.48
C ASP A 580 4.47 -16.76 -8.84
N ALA A 581 5.48 -17.36 -8.22
CA ALA A 581 6.88 -17.02 -8.46
C ALA A 581 7.35 -17.29 -9.90
N ASP A 582 6.67 -18.19 -10.63
CA ASP A 582 7.00 -18.55 -12.00
C ASP A 582 6.19 -17.75 -13.04
N THR A 583 5.27 -16.90 -12.58
CA THR A 583 4.43 -16.07 -13.44
C THR A 583 5.29 -15.01 -14.17
N PRO A 584 5.18 -14.89 -15.50
CA PRO A 584 5.87 -13.84 -16.25
C PRO A 584 5.54 -12.43 -15.76
N THR A 585 6.53 -11.55 -15.66
CA THR A 585 6.37 -10.19 -15.14
C THR A 585 5.35 -9.36 -15.91
N ASP A 586 5.38 -9.44 -17.25
CA ASP A 586 4.63 -8.55 -18.12
C ASP A 586 3.30 -9.20 -18.55
N GLN A 587 2.19 -8.52 -18.27
CA GLN A 587 0.87 -8.85 -18.82
C GLN A 587 0.52 -7.87 -19.94
N SER A 588 0.37 -8.38 -21.16
CA SER A 588 0.02 -7.59 -22.35
C SER A 588 -1.45 -7.76 -22.79
N TYR A 589 -2.25 -8.47 -22.01
CA TYR A 589 -3.66 -8.75 -22.30
C TYR A 589 -4.56 -8.24 -21.17
N ASP A 590 -5.81 -7.94 -21.53
CA ASP A 590 -6.87 -7.62 -20.58
C ASP A 590 -7.62 -8.91 -20.20
N LEU A 591 -8.12 -8.98 -18.97
CA LEU A 591 -8.99 -10.09 -18.56
C LEU A 591 -10.37 -9.94 -19.21
N PRO A 592 -11.05 -11.04 -19.57
CA PRO A 592 -12.39 -10.97 -20.15
C PRO A 592 -13.36 -10.24 -19.20
N ASN A 593 -14.14 -9.29 -19.74
CA ASN A 593 -15.11 -8.49 -18.99
C ASN A 593 -14.48 -7.72 -17.81
N ALA A 594 -13.26 -7.22 -17.98
CA ALA A 594 -12.48 -6.49 -16.96
C ALA A 594 -13.25 -5.34 -16.26
N GLY A 595 -14.16 -4.69 -16.99
CA GLY A 595 -14.98 -3.58 -16.50
C GLY A 595 -16.30 -3.98 -15.82
N GLU A 596 -16.72 -5.24 -15.91
CA GLU A 596 -18.09 -5.65 -15.54
C GLU A 596 -18.25 -6.00 -14.07
N LYS A 597 -19.48 -5.88 -13.56
CA LYS A 597 -19.89 -6.29 -12.20
C LYS A 597 -20.59 -7.65 -12.24
N THR A 598 -20.54 -8.38 -11.13
CA THR A 598 -21.38 -9.57 -10.92
C THR A 598 -22.58 -9.26 -10.03
N LYS A 599 -23.44 -10.26 -9.75
CA LYS A 599 -24.53 -10.15 -8.77
C LYS A 599 -23.95 -9.96 -7.37
N GLU A 600 -24.48 -9.01 -6.62
CA GLU A 600 -24.02 -8.70 -5.27
C GLU A 600 -24.44 -9.77 -4.26
N ALA A 601 -23.44 -10.42 -3.67
CA ALA A 601 -23.57 -11.32 -2.53
C ALA A 601 -23.31 -10.54 -1.24
N ILE A 602 -24.12 -10.76 -0.20
CA ILE A 602 -23.97 -10.09 1.10
C ILE A 602 -24.00 -11.13 2.21
N TYR A 603 -23.07 -11.02 3.14
CA TYR A 603 -23.00 -11.85 4.34
C TYR A 603 -22.85 -10.96 5.57
N TYR A 604 -23.75 -11.12 6.55
CA TYR A 604 -23.66 -10.41 7.81
C TYR A 604 -23.06 -11.29 8.90
N ILE A 605 -22.16 -10.70 9.70
CA ILE A 605 -21.62 -11.28 10.92
C ILE A 605 -22.17 -10.48 12.10
N ASP A 606 -23.02 -11.10 12.91
CA ASP A 606 -23.69 -10.44 14.03
C ASP A 606 -22.76 -10.29 15.25
N TYR A 607 -21.94 -11.32 15.49
CA TYR A 607 -20.95 -11.37 16.58
C TYR A 607 -19.90 -12.43 16.30
N PHE A 608 -18.78 -12.35 17.02
CA PHE A 608 -17.73 -13.35 17.03
C PHE A 608 -17.14 -13.52 18.43
N LYS A 609 -17.00 -14.77 18.88
CA LYS A 609 -16.39 -15.13 20.15
C LYS A 609 -15.34 -16.20 19.96
N SER A 610 -14.30 -16.12 20.77
CA SER A 610 -13.24 -17.13 20.83
C SER A 610 -12.79 -17.33 22.26
N GLU A 611 -12.76 -18.58 22.69
CA GLU A 611 -12.28 -18.99 24.01
C GLU A 611 -11.11 -19.96 23.84
N LYS A 612 -9.96 -19.60 24.41
CA LYS A 612 -8.83 -20.51 24.57
C LYS A 612 -9.10 -21.44 25.76
N LEU A 613 -9.00 -22.75 25.52
CA LEU A 613 -9.19 -23.80 26.52
C LEU A 613 -7.89 -24.33 27.13
#